data_AF-A0A8X6KD03-F1
#
_entry.id   AF-A0A8X6KD03-F1
#
_cell.length_a   1.000
_cell.length_b   1.000
_cell.length_c   1.000
_cell.angle_alpha   90.00
_cell.angle_beta   90.00
_cell.angle_gamma   90.00
#
_symmetry.space_group_name_H-M   'P 1'
#
loop_
_entity.id
_entity.type
_entity.pdbx_description
1 polymer ?
#
loop_
_entity_poly.entity_id
_entity_poly.type
_entity_poly.pdbx_seq_one_letter_code
_entity_poly.pdbx_strand_id
1 'polypeptide(L)' 'MKSNFSSYTNRDGKPSIFAISGVPNDAEENLYWRLCLQTEVDHTRHKSKLLTFHGSPVQLVPRHDDHVIFWYRDSDCEET' A
#
# COMPACT_ATOMS: atom_id res chain seq x y z
N MET A 1 -30.03 1.72 1.50
CA MET A 1 -29.10 1.13 2.49
C MET A 1 -27.88 2.06 2.56
N LYS A 2 -27.76 2.89 3.60
CA LYS A 2 -26.60 3.78 3.77
C LYS A 2 -25.53 3.00 4.53
N SER A 3 -24.54 2.49 3.81
CA SER A 3 -23.38 1.86 4.43
C SER A 3 -22.51 2.95 5.05
N ASN A 4 -22.40 2.97 6.38
CA ASN A 4 -21.49 3.86 7.11
C ASN A 4 -20.05 3.39 6.89
N PHE A 5 -19.37 3.94 5.88
CA PHE A 5 -17.98 3.63 5.54
C PHE A 5 -16.93 4.33 6.43
N SER A 6 -17.31 4.96 7.55
CA SER A 6 -16.42 5.89 8.27
C SER A 6 -15.19 5.25 8.93
N SER A 7 -15.11 3.92 9.07
CA SER A 7 -13.96 3.22 9.65
C SER A 7 -12.91 2.77 8.63
N TYR A 8 -13.17 2.93 7.33
CA TYR A 8 -12.32 2.41 6.24
C TYR A 8 -11.82 3.52 5.32
N THR A 9 -11.71 4.74 5.83
CA THR A 9 -11.26 5.89 5.06
C THR A 9 -10.06 6.57 5.70
N ASN A 10 -9.12 7.04 4.89
CA ASN A 10 -8.01 7.89 5.30
C ASN A 10 -8.52 9.28 5.75
N ARG A 11 -7.58 10.17 6.15
CA ARG A 11 -7.89 11.53 6.61
C ARG A 11 -8.67 12.38 5.58
N ASP A 12 -8.57 12.05 4.30
CA ASP A 12 -9.26 12.73 3.20
C ASP A 12 -10.60 12.08 2.82
N GLY A 13 -11.08 11.13 3.62
CA GLY A 13 -12.34 10.40 3.37
C GLY A 13 -12.24 9.40 2.21
N LYS A 14 -11.03 9.07 1.75
CA LYS A 14 -10.81 8.08 0.68
C LYS A 14 -10.58 6.69 1.26
N PRO A 15 -10.96 5.61 0.56
CA PRO A 15 -10.78 4.25 1.09
C PRO A 15 -9.35 3.95 1.56
N SER A 16 -9.22 3.30 2.70
CA SER A 16 -7.95 2.80 3.25
C SER A 16 -8.03 1.30 3.48
N ILE A 17 -6.87 0.63 3.43
CA ILE A 17 -6.79 -0.78 3.78
C ILE A 17 -6.78 -0.91 5.30
N PHE A 18 -7.78 -1.62 5.81
CA PHE A 18 -7.86 -1.95 7.23
C PHE A 18 -7.26 -3.33 7.53
N ALA A 19 -7.52 -4.32 6.67
CA ALA A 19 -7.06 -5.69 6.84
C ALA A 19 -6.92 -6.39 5.49
N ILE A 20 -5.98 -7.34 5.40
CA ILE A 20 -5.86 -8.30 4.30
C ILE A 20 -5.87 -9.71 4.89
N SER A 21 -6.68 -10.60 4.33
CA SER A 21 -6.81 -11.99 4.78
C SER A 21 -7.12 -12.14 6.29
N GLY A 22 -7.85 -11.19 6.87
CA GLY A 22 -8.23 -11.20 8.29
C GLY A 22 -7.16 -10.66 9.25
N VAL A 23 -6.00 -10.23 8.75
CA VAL A 23 -4.96 -9.58 9.56
C VAL A 23 -5.17 -8.06 9.51
N PRO A 24 -5.59 -7.40 10.60
CA PRO A 24 -5.77 -5.95 10.64
C PRO A 24 -4.43 -5.22 10.78
N ASN A 25 -4.44 -3.90 10.57
CA ASN A 25 -3.34 -3.03 11.02
C ASN A 25 -3.22 -3.08 12.56
N ASP A 26 -1.99 -2.98 13.06
CA ASP A 26 -1.68 -2.96 14.48
C ASP A 26 -0.92 -1.67 14.82
N ALA A 27 -1.65 -0.70 15.37
CA ALA A 27 -1.08 0.59 15.73
C ALA A 27 -0.19 0.52 16.98
N GLU A 28 -0.36 -0.48 17.85
CA GLU A 28 0.45 -0.65 19.07
C GLU A 28 1.87 -1.11 18.70
N GLU A 29 1.98 -2.01 17.72
CA GLU A 29 3.24 -2.50 17.18
C GLU A 29 3.76 -1.69 15.98
N ASN A 30 3.09 -0.58 15.64
CA ASN A 30 3.38 0.27 14.47
C ASN A 30 3.35 -0.49 13.12
N LEU A 31 2.64 -1.62 13.02
CA LEU A 31 2.55 -2.46 11.82
C LEU A 31 1.33 -2.08 10.97
N TYR A 32 1.56 -1.78 9.70
CA TYR A 32 0.50 -1.40 8.78
C TYR A 32 0.63 -2.13 7.45
N TRP A 33 -0.50 -2.41 6.80
CA TRP A 33 -0.56 -2.79 5.39
C TRP A 33 -0.21 -1.59 4.53
N ARG A 34 1.02 -1.57 4.03
CA ARG A 34 1.53 -0.53 3.14
C ARG A 34 1.43 -0.97 1.70
N LEU A 35 0.96 -0.06 0.84
CA LEU A 35 0.95 -0.28 -0.60
C LEU A 35 2.30 0.12 -1.17
N CYS A 36 3.11 -0.85 -1.55
CA CYS A 36 4.41 -0.65 -2.16
C CYS A 36 4.27 -0.72 -3.68
N LEU A 37 4.93 0.19 -4.38
CA LEU A 37 5.04 0.19 -5.83
C LEU A 37 6.51 -0.07 -6.19
N GLN A 38 6.74 -1.18 -6.89
CA GLN A 38 8.04 -1.45 -7.51
C GLN A 38 7.99 -0.97 -8.95
N THR A 39 8.73 0.09 -9.24
CA THR A 39 8.80 0.70 -10.58
C THR A 39 10.10 0.31 -11.29
N GLU A 40 10.09 0.37 -12.62
CA GLU A 40 11.28 0.13 -13.46
C GLU A 40 11.85 -1.29 -13.27
N VAL A 41 11.01 -2.34 -13.35
CA VAL A 41 11.46 -3.73 -13.29
C VAL A 41 12.20 -4.09 -14.59
N ASP A 42 13.39 -3.53 -14.79
CA ASP A 42 14.31 -3.97 -15.84
C ASP A 42 14.98 -5.26 -15.37
N HIS A 43 14.42 -6.39 -15.82
CA HIS A 43 14.94 -7.74 -15.58
C HIS A 43 16.40 -7.94 -16.03
N THR A 44 16.97 -7.02 -16.81
CA THR A 44 18.35 -7.08 -17.31
C THR A 44 19.32 -6.19 -16.52
N ARG A 45 18.83 -5.19 -15.77
CA ARG A 45 19.69 -4.19 -15.11
C ARG A 45 19.66 -4.19 -13.58
N HIS A 46 18.86 -5.05 -12.93
CA HIS A 46 18.75 -5.12 -11.46
C HIS A 46 18.51 -3.77 -10.77
N LYS A 47 17.90 -2.81 -11.49
CA LYS A 47 17.56 -1.50 -10.95
C LYS A 47 16.05 -1.41 -10.82
N SER A 48 15.50 -1.99 -9.76
CA SER A 48 14.16 -1.59 -9.34
C SER A 48 14.25 -0.33 -8.49
N LYS A 49 13.11 0.31 -8.28
CA LYS A 49 12.90 1.19 -7.13
C LYS A 49 11.65 0.74 -6.43
N LEU A 50 11.74 0.49 -5.13
CA LEU A 50 10.61 0.26 -4.27
C LEU A 50 10.25 1.54 -3.53
N LEU A 51 8.98 1.92 -3.56
CA LEU A 51 8.46 3.12 -2.88
C LEU A 51 7.13 2.82 -2.19
N THR A 52 6.88 3.45 -1.04
CA THR A 52 5.53 3.46 -0.43
C THR A 52 4.62 4.40 -1.19
N PHE A 53 3.42 3.94 -1.53
CA PHE A 53 2.32 4.78 -1.98
C PHE A 53 1.46 5.21 -0.78
N HIS A 54 1.47 6.52 -0.49
CA HIS A 54 0.73 7.09 0.66
C HIS A 54 -0.71 7.50 0.33
N GLY A 55 -1.14 7.39 -0.93
CA GLY A 55 -2.50 7.69 -1.36
C GLY A 55 -3.49 6.56 -1.07
N SER A 56 -4.78 6.80 -1.36
CA SER A 56 -5.78 5.73 -1.32
C SER A 56 -5.55 4.73 -2.45
N PRO A 57 -5.66 3.41 -2.23
CA PRO A 57 -5.44 2.40 -3.27
C PRO A 57 -6.30 2.62 -4.52
N VAL A 58 -7.50 3.20 -4.39
CA VAL A 58 -8.39 3.48 -5.53
C VAL A 58 -7.88 4.59 -6.45
N GLN A 59 -6.85 5.34 -6.02
CA GLN A 59 -6.21 6.39 -6.80
C GLN A 59 -4.96 5.89 -7.53
N LEU A 60 -4.49 4.67 -7.23
CA LEU A 60 -3.31 4.11 -7.87
C LEU A 60 -3.66 3.62 -9.28
N VAL A 61 -2.93 4.11 -10.27
CA VAL A 61 -2.98 3.62 -11.66
C VAL A 61 -1.58 3.09 -12.00
N PRO A 62 -1.34 1.77 -11.89
CA PRO A 62 -0.04 1.17 -12.19
C PRO A 62 0.28 1.26 -13.69
N ARG A 63 1.57 1.39 -14.02
CA ARG A 63 2.05 1.21 -15.40
C ARG A 63 2.22 -0.28 -15.71
N HIS A 64 2.41 -0.60 -16.99
CA HIS A 64 2.49 -1.98 -17.47
C HIS A 64 3.52 -2.85 -16.72
N ASP A 65 4.68 -2.28 -16.42
CA ASP A 65 5.81 -2.99 -15.80
C ASP A 65 5.94 -2.69 -14.29
N ASP A 66 4.97 -2.03 -13.68
CA ASP A 66 4.99 -1.78 -12.24
C ASP A 66 4.47 -3.02 -11.50
N HIS A 67 5.15 -3.45 -10.45
CA HIS A 67 4.61 -4.44 -9.50
C HIS A 67 3.99 -3.74 -8.30
N VAL A 68 2.78 -4.16 -7.92
CA VAL A 68 2.04 -3.62 -6.79
C VAL A 68 1.99 -4.66 -5.69
N ILE A 69 2.45 -4.31 -4.50
CA ILE A 69 2.60 -5.22 -3.36
C ILE A 69 1.96 -4.59 -2.13
N PHE A 70 1.13 -5.34 -1.41
CA PHE A 70 0.79 -4.99 -0.04
C PHE A 70 1.73 -5.70 0.93
N TRP A 71 2.44 -4.93 1.75
CA TRP A 71 3.36 -5.46 2.74
C TRP A 71 2.98 -5.04 4.16
N TYR A 72 2.99 -5.99 5.09
CA TYR A 72 2.71 -5.74 6.49
C TYR A 72 4.02 -5.46 7.24
N ARG A 73 4.28 -4.17 7.50
CA ARG A 73 5.57 -3.72 8.04
C ARG A 73 5.47 -2.39 8.80
N ASP A 74 6.49 -2.13 9.61
CA ASP A 74 6.60 -0.97 10.50
C ASP A 74 7.16 0.29 9.83
N SER A 75 7.81 0.12 8.70
CA SER A 75 8.60 1.12 7.98
C SER A 75 8.15 1.24 6.52
N ASP A 76 8.52 2.33 5.85
CA ASP A 76 8.21 2.51 4.44
C ASP A 76 8.93 1.49 3.54
N CYS A 77 8.32 1.22 2.38
CA CYS A 77 8.82 0.32 1.35
C CYS A 77 10.02 0.96 0.65
N GLU A 78 11.16 1.03 1.31
CA GLU A 78 12.42 1.48 0.72
C GLU A 78 13.27 0.25 0.33
N GLU A 79 14.09 0.39 -0.72
CA GLU A 79 15.15 -0.60 -1.00
C GLU A 79 16.19 -0.52 0.11
N THR A 80 16.35 -1.62 0.85
CA THR A 80 17.43 -1.82 1.84
C THR A 80 18.73 -2.22 1.19
#